data_AF-A0A835W9K8-F1
#
_entry.id   AF-A0A835W9K8-F1
#
_cell.length_a   1.000
_cell.length_b   1.000
_cell.length_c   1.000
_cell.angle_alpha   90.00
_cell.angle_beta   90.00
_cell.angle_gamma   90.00
#
_symmetry.space_group_name_H-M   'P 1'
#
loop_
_entity.id
_entity.type
_entity.pdbx_description
1 polymer ?
#
loop_
_entity_poly.entity_id
_entity_poly.type
_entity_poly.pdbx_seq_one_letter_code
_entity_poly.pdbx_strand_id
1 'polypeptide(L)'
;MKLVSASWGFEGTGQAPRVQETWLRDATRAARRQLRSSSPEENSRRLAIVYLVTDLQRVDRDRPALLRASITLNKQHLFPTTPCSVYIFTWKPQIPLLTEGLGDVGRMSNVAILPLANESWVAPAMAGSSDLWHEHHTVDYRLMGDWRLGFMPEFVRKMGHRYLLQFDDDSFITKPVGLNLVQLFDEKGYLLAAKKIRPDQLAVTWGLPELARYFLTTHKVVPTQLFEFCDPNNINGLYSTLDAESLGAIPAADLAALQELGLKQRGGWNRTILHGNCVMYSVDWWFSQKVHRFVQLCRATGGSFSYRWNEQGVIAMLWQIFVKPEQFYLFEFDYKHRLAKAQDAYDLAAAPSVTEE
;
A
#
# COMPACT_ATOMS: atom_id res chain seq x y z
N MET A 1 -46.16 19.91 13.33
CA MET A 1 -45.04 18.97 13.08
C MET A 1 -43.77 19.65 13.55
N LYS A 2 -43.24 19.28 14.72
CA LYS A 2 -42.05 19.92 15.32
C LYS A 2 -40.80 19.34 14.66
N LEU A 3 -40.09 20.16 13.90
CA LEU A 3 -38.77 19.81 13.37
C LEU A 3 -37.78 19.74 14.54
N VAL A 4 -37.39 18.53 14.90
CA VAL A 4 -36.27 18.30 15.81
C VAL A 4 -34.99 18.47 15.00
N SER A 5 -34.40 19.66 15.11
CA SER A 5 -33.04 19.93 14.63
C SER A 5 -32.05 19.19 15.54
N ALA A 6 -31.68 17.97 15.15
CA ALA A 6 -30.50 17.32 15.71
C ALA A 6 -29.25 18.03 15.18
N SER A 7 -28.74 19.01 15.93
CA SER A 7 -27.41 19.54 15.70
C SER A 7 -26.42 18.48 16.14
N TRP A 8 -25.84 17.75 15.18
CA TRP A 8 -24.62 16.98 15.41
C TRP A 8 -23.50 18.00 15.64
N GLY A 9 -23.28 18.36 16.90
CA GLY A 9 -22.12 19.11 17.32
C GLY A 9 -20.87 18.25 17.15
N PHE A 10 -20.38 18.15 15.92
CA PHE A 10 -18.97 17.84 15.71
C PHE A 10 -18.19 19.10 16.11
N GLU A 11 -17.82 19.20 17.38
CA GLU A 11 -16.63 19.96 17.77
C GLU A 11 -15.41 19.19 17.27
N GLY A 12 -15.26 19.11 15.95
CA GLY A 12 -13.98 18.85 15.34
C GLY A 12 -13.12 20.06 15.66
N THR A 13 -12.32 19.99 16.72
CA THR A 13 -11.19 20.89 16.88
C THR A 13 -10.41 20.80 15.56
N GLY A 14 -10.48 21.84 14.74
CA GLY A 14 -9.97 21.85 13.35
C GLY A 14 -8.44 21.76 13.23
N GLN A 15 -7.77 21.07 14.16
CA GLN A 15 -6.36 20.74 14.11
C GLN A 15 -6.19 19.26 13.71
N ALA A 16 -6.17 18.99 12.41
CA ALA A 16 -5.35 17.87 11.92
C ALA A 16 -3.85 18.26 12.08
N PRO A 17 -2.94 17.32 12.40
CA PRO A 17 -2.22 17.40 13.67
C PRO A 17 -0.76 17.83 13.51
N ARG A 18 -0.33 18.83 14.30
CA ARG A 18 1.09 19.28 14.44
C ARG A 18 2.10 18.13 14.67
N VAL A 19 1.62 17.00 15.17
CA VAL A 19 2.39 15.78 15.46
C VAL A 19 2.85 15.07 14.17
N GLN A 20 1.97 14.94 13.16
CA GLN A 20 2.31 14.27 11.89
C GLN A 20 3.37 15.05 11.11
N GLU A 21 3.27 16.38 11.08
CA GLU A 21 4.28 17.24 10.42
C GLU A 21 5.64 17.18 11.11
N THR A 22 5.66 17.15 12.44
CA THR A 22 6.89 17.07 13.23
C THR A 22 7.63 15.78 12.93
N TRP A 23 6.91 14.65 12.94
CA TRP A 23 7.52 13.36 12.66
C TRP A 23 7.96 13.24 11.20
N LEU A 24 7.14 13.66 10.24
CA LEU A 24 7.51 13.68 8.82
C LEU A 24 8.80 14.48 8.60
N ARG A 25 8.95 15.61 9.27
CA ARG A 25 10.17 16.42 9.27
C ARG A 25 11.36 15.67 9.89
N ASP A 26 11.16 14.99 11.00
CA ASP A 26 12.23 14.28 11.71
C ASP A 26 12.71 13.04 10.95
N ALA A 27 11.79 12.26 10.36
CA ALA A 27 12.10 11.16 9.46
C ALA A 27 12.88 11.65 8.22
N THR A 28 12.42 12.74 7.60
CA THR A 28 13.10 13.38 6.45
C THR A 28 14.52 13.82 6.83
N ARG A 29 14.69 14.45 8.00
CA ARG A 29 16.00 14.89 8.49
C ARG A 29 16.91 13.71 8.82
N ALA A 30 16.38 12.64 9.40
CA ALA A 30 17.13 11.42 9.68
C ALA A 30 17.61 10.76 8.37
N ALA A 31 16.74 10.63 7.38
CA ALA A 31 17.07 10.08 6.07
C ALA A 31 18.18 10.88 5.37
N ARG A 32 18.04 12.21 5.29
CA ARG A 32 19.05 13.09 4.65
C ARG A 32 20.43 13.04 5.31
N ARG A 33 20.51 12.71 6.61
CA ARG A 33 21.79 12.52 7.31
C ARG A 33 22.47 11.20 6.98
N GLN A 34 21.70 10.17 6.67
CA GLN A 34 22.23 8.84 6.33
C GLN A 34 22.58 8.72 4.85
N LEU A 35 21.78 9.33 3.97
CA LEU A 35 22.02 9.32 2.53
C LEU A 35 23.11 10.34 2.14
N ARG A 36 24.23 9.85 1.58
CA ARG A 36 25.30 10.71 1.04
C ARG A 36 24.81 11.31 -0.29
N SER A 37 24.52 12.62 -0.30
CA SER A 37 23.87 13.41 -1.38
C SER A 37 22.41 13.02 -1.68
N SER A 38 21.49 13.80 -1.12
CA SER A 38 20.04 13.63 -1.32
C SER A 38 19.36 14.99 -1.48
N SER A 39 19.83 15.80 -2.43
CA SER A 39 19.05 16.98 -2.79
C SER A 39 17.69 16.55 -3.38
N PRO A 40 16.63 17.35 -3.24
CA PRO A 40 15.35 17.06 -3.90
C PRO A 40 15.51 16.84 -5.41
N GLU A 41 16.39 17.59 -6.07
CA GLU A 41 16.67 17.48 -7.51
C GLU A 41 17.29 16.12 -7.86
N GLU A 42 18.25 15.64 -7.07
CA GLU A 42 18.84 14.32 -7.25
C GLU A 42 17.81 13.21 -7.01
N ASN A 43 17.01 13.33 -5.94
CA ASN A 43 15.99 12.34 -5.60
C ASN A 43 14.87 12.25 -6.64
N SER A 44 14.59 13.34 -7.37
CA SER A 44 13.59 13.33 -8.44
C SER A 44 13.92 12.33 -9.56
N ARG A 45 15.20 11.97 -9.73
CA ARG A 45 15.70 11.00 -10.72
C ARG A 45 15.93 9.60 -10.13
N ARG A 46 15.62 9.40 -8.85
CA ARG A 46 15.83 8.14 -8.13
C ARG A 46 14.50 7.54 -7.75
N LEU A 47 14.39 6.22 -7.86
CA LEU A 47 13.28 5.46 -7.32
C LEU A 47 13.39 5.39 -5.80
N ALA A 48 12.34 5.76 -5.08
CA ALA A 48 12.26 5.50 -3.64
C ALA A 48 11.73 4.08 -3.41
N ILE A 49 12.55 3.20 -2.85
CA ILE A 49 12.12 1.86 -2.43
C ILE A 49 11.84 1.92 -0.93
N VAL A 50 10.61 1.60 -0.52
CA VAL A 50 10.21 1.68 0.90
C VAL A 50 9.87 0.29 1.43
N TYR A 51 10.53 -0.06 2.53
CA TYR A 51 10.27 -1.24 3.34
C TYR A 51 9.73 -0.83 4.70
N LEU A 52 8.81 -1.63 5.23
CA LEU A 52 8.23 -1.48 6.56
C LEU A 52 8.32 -2.81 7.31
N VAL A 53 9.14 -2.84 8.36
CA VAL A 53 9.47 -4.08 9.08
C VAL A 53 9.34 -3.80 10.58
N THR A 54 8.24 -4.25 11.20
CA THR A 54 7.89 -3.94 12.60
C THR A 54 8.04 -5.08 13.58
N ASP A 55 8.22 -6.30 13.11
CA ASP A 55 8.25 -7.51 13.93
C ASP A 55 9.45 -8.36 13.49
N LEU A 56 10.64 -8.04 13.98
CA LEU A 56 11.90 -8.70 13.57
C LEU A 56 12.10 -10.09 14.18
N GLN A 57 11.32 -10.46 15.20
CA GLN A 57 11.56 -11.66 16.02
C GLN A 57 10.46 -12.72 15.80
N ARG A 58 9.94 -12.82 14.58
CA ARG A 58 8.99 -13.87 14.22
C ARG A 58 9.62 -15.25 14.37
N VAL A 59 8.95 -16.13 15.13
CA VAL A 59 9.41 -17.50 15.38
C VAL A 59 9.56 -18.31 14.09
N ASP A 60 8.75 -18.03 13.07
CA ASP A 60 8.75 -18.76 11.80
C ASP A 60 9.72 -18.18 10.75
N ARG A 61 10.28 -16.98 10.95
CA ARG A 61 11.04 -16.25 9.92
C ARG A 61 12.11 -15.31 10.47
N ASP A 62 13.33 -15.45 9.93
CA ASP A 62 14.39 -14.47 10.10
C ASP A 62 14.19 -13.29 9.12
N ARG A 63 13.40 -12.31 9.54
CA ARG A 63 13.08 -11.13 8.72
C ARG A 63 14.29 -10.25 8.39
N PRO A 64 15.22 -9.98 9.34
CA PRO A 64 16.47 -9.30 8.98
C PRO A 64 17.23 -10.00 7.85
N ALA A 65 17.33 -11.34 7.87
CA ALA A 65 17.99 -12.09 6.80
C ALA A 65 17.21 -12.04 5.47
N LEU A 66 15.88 -12.14 5.50
CA LEU A 66 15.03 -12.01 4.31
C LEU A 66 15.17 -10.61 3.69
N LEU A 67 15.10 -9.55 4.50
CA LEU A 67 15.28 -8.18 4.03
C LEU A 67 16.68 -7.96 3.45
N ARG A 68 17.72 -8.51 4.10
CA ARG A 68 19.09 -8.47 3.58
C ARG A 68 19.18 -9.14 2.21
N ALA A 69 18.54 -10.30 2.03
CA ALA A 69 18.49 -10.97 0.74
C ALA A 69 17.72 -10.16 -0.31
N SER A 70 16.56 -9.60 0.03
CA SER A 70 15.78 -8.70 -0.83
C SER A 70 16.63 -7.52 -1.35
N ILE A 71 17.33 -6.81 -0.44
CA ILE A 71 18.17 -5.66 -0.81
C ILE A 71 19.41 -6.11 -1.60
N THR A 72 20.01 -7.26 -1.26
CA THR A 72 21.16 -7.81 -1.98
C THR A 72 20.79 -8.14 -3.42
N LEU A 73 19.64 -8.77 -3.64
CA LEU A 73 19.15 -9.09 -4.98
C LEU A 73 18.76 -7.81 -5.74
N ASN A 74 18.15 -6.82 -5.09
CA ASN A 74 17.92 -5.51 -5.72
C ASN A 74 19.22 -4.81 -6.13
N LYS A 75 20.29 -4.92 -5.31
CA LYS A 75 21.62 -4.41 -5.65
C LYS A 75 22.19 -5.09 -6.90
N GLN A 76 21.92 -6.38 -7.10
CA GLN A 76 22.39 -7.13 -8.26
C GLN A 76 21.54 -6.91 -9.51
N HIS A 77 20.23 -6.74 -9.35
CA HIS A 77 19.29 -6.87 -10.46
C HIS A 77 18.52 -5.60 -10.83
N LEU A 78 18.39 -4.64 -9.90
CA LEU A 78 17.66 -3.39 -10.12
C LEU A 78 18.57 -2.16 -10.10
N PHE A 79 19.45 -2.06 -9.10
CA PHE A 79 20.30 -0.88 -8.91
C PHE A 79 21.28 -0.60 -10.08
N PRO A 80 21.75 -1.59 -10.85
CA PRO A 80 22.63 -1.31 -12.00
C PRO A 80 21.97 -0.47 -13.10
N THR A 81 20.65 -0.56 -13.27
CA THR A 81 19.92 0.20 -14.31
C THR A 81 19.05 1.31 -13.74
N THR A 82 18.58 1.18 -12.50
CA THR A 82 17.68 2.15 -11.85
C THR A 82 18.36 2.77 -10.63
N PRO A 83 18.67 4.08 -10.65
CA PRO A 83 19.13 4.79 -9.45
C PRO A 83 18.07 4.74 -8.35
N CYS A 84 18.44 4.24 -7.16
CA CYS A 84 17.47 4.02 -6.07
C CYS A 84 17.92 4.66 -4.75
N SER A 85 16.96 5.11 -3.95
CA SER A 85 17.11 5.38 -2.52
C SER A 85 16.22 4.41 -1.75
N VAL A 86 16.79 3.69 -0.79
CA VAL A 86 16.10 2.65 -0.01
C VAL A 86 15.83 3.19 1.40
N TYR A 87 14.57 3.14 1.81
CA TYR A 87 14.10 3.58 3.11
C TYR A 87 13.50 2.40 3.86
N ILE A 88 14.03 2.11 5.04
CA ILE A 88 13.61 0.97 5.85
C ILE A 88 13.08 1.50 7.17
N PHE A 89 11.78 1.34 7.41
CA PHE A 89 11.14 1.78 8.63
C PHE A 89 10.97 0.60 9.59
N THR A 90 11.43 0.78 10.84
CA THR A 90 11.31 -0.20 11.94
C THR A 90 11.15 0.51 13.27
N TRP A 91 10.80 -0.20 14.34
CA TRP A 91 10.77 0.40 15.67
C TRP A 91 12.16 0.88 16.11
N LYS A 92 12.24 2.04 16.77
CA LYS A 92 13.51 2.60 17.26
C LYS A 92 14.34 1.61 18.10
N PRO A 93 13.78 0.84 19.04
CA PRO A 93 14.54 -0.18 19.79
C PRO A 93 15.07 -1.33 18.94
N GLN A 94 14.47 -1.58 17.78
CA GLN A 94 14.84 -2.66 16.86
C GLN A 94 15.91 -2.24 15.83
N ILE A 95 16.22 -0.95 15.70
CA ILE A 95 17.23 -0.45 14.75
C ILE A 95 18.61 -1.13 14.92
N PRO A 96 19.16 -1.33 16.13
CA PRO A 96 20.45 -1.99 16.28
C PRO A 96 20.44 -3.42 15.72
N LEU A 97 19.43 -4.21 16.08
CA LEU A 97 19.24 -5.58 15.59
C LEU A 97 19.10 -5.63 14.07
N LEU A 98 18.31 -4.72 13.50
CA LEU A 98 18.13 -4.64 12.06
C LEU A 98 19.43 -4.24 11.35
N THR A 99 20.16 -3.27 11.89
CA THR A 99 21.43 -2.80 11.33
C THR A 99 22.47 -3.92 11.31
N GLU A 100 22.54 -4.71 12.38
CA GLU A 100 23.39 -5.88 12.47
C GLU A 100 22.98 -6.94 11.44
N GLY A 101 21.70 -7.32 11.39
CA GLY A 101 21.19 -8.33 10.46
C GLY A 101 21.37 -7.96 8.99
N LEU A 102 21.27 -6.67 8.65
CA LEU A 102 21.53 -6.17 7.29
C LEU A 102 23.01 -6.19 6.91
N GLY A 103 23.93 -6.13 7.87
CA GLY A 103 25.38 -6.15 7.60
C GLY A 103 25.79 -5.08 6.58
N ASP A 104 26.47 -5.49 5.51
CA ASP A 104 27.04 -4.56 4.52
C ASP A 104 25.97 -3.79 3.73
N VAL A 105 24.78 -4.36 3.49
CA VAL A 105 23.74 -3.64 2.75
C VAL A 105 23.15 -2.49 3.57
N GLY A 106 23.11 -2.63 4.90
CA GLY A 106 22.67 -1.56 5.81
C GLY A 106 23.62 -0.36 5.84
N ARG A 107 24.85 -0.51 5.33
CA ARG A 107 25.88 0.55 5.29
C ARG A 107 26.02 1.22 3.92
N MET A 108 25.21 0.81 2.95
CA MET A 108 25.23 1.42 1.62
C MET A 108 24.79 2.89 1.67
N SER A 109 25.44 3.74 0.87
CA SER A 109 25.19 5.19 0.88
C SER A 109 23.79 5.60 0.43
N ASN A 110 23.05 4.68 -0.21
CA ASN A 110 21.68 4.89 -0.67
C ASN A 110 20.64 4.14 0.18
N VAL A 111 21.02 3.62 1.36
CA VAL A 111 20.11 2.95 2.30
C VAL A 111 19.99 3.80 3.57
N ALA A 112 18.77 4.01 4.04
CA ALA A 112 18.48 4.67 5.30
C ALA A 112 17.57 3.80 6.18
N ILE A 113 18.00 3.57 7.42
CA ILE A 113 17.23 2.86 8.45
C ILE A 113 16.62 3.90 9.40
N LEU A 114 15.29 3.95 9.43
CA LEU A 114 14.52 5.03 10.02
C LEU A 114 13.59 4.51 11.13
N PRO A 115 13.46 5.26 12.24
CA PRO A 115 12.52 4.90 13.29
C PRO A 115 11.08 5.19 12.85
N LEU A 116 10.19 4.25 13.12
CA LEU A 116 8.77 4.51 13.24
C LEU A 116 8.51 5.37 14.48
N ALA A 117 7.70 6.40 14.33
CA ALA A 117 7.15 7.12 15.47
C ALA A 117 5.93 6.39 15.98
N ASN A 118 5.79 6.28 17.31
CA ASN A 118 4.63 5.67 17.93
C ASN A 118 3.35 6.38 17.48
N GLU A 119 3.41 7.70 17.32
CA GLU A 119 2.31 8.57 16.88
C GLU A 119 1.89 8.32 15.42
N SER A 120 2.76 7.72 14.62
CA SER A 120 2.45 7.30 13.24
C SER A 120 1.81 5.92 13.15
N TRP A 121 1.77 5.21 14.27
CA TRP A 121 1.36 3.81 14.38
C TRP A 121 0.22 3.69 15.39
N VAL A 122 -0.79 4.55 15.23
CA VAL A 122 -1.99 4.60 16.08
C VAL A 122 -3.22 4.45 15.19
N ALA A 123 -4.23 3.74 15.69
CA ALA A 123 -5.51 3.67 15.01
C ALA A 123 -6.15 5.07 14.98
N PRO A 124 -6.66 5.55 13.83
CA PRO A 124 -7.39 6.80 13.79
C PRO A 124 -8.63 6.70 14.68
N ALA A 125 -9.10 7.81 15.23
CA ALA A 125 -10.30 7.82 16.08
C ALA A 125 -11.52 7.16 15.41
N MET A 126 -11.63 7.30 14.09
CA MET A 126 -12.69 6.70 13.26
C MET A 126 -12.59 5.17 13.13
N ALA A 127 -11.47 4.55 13.53
CA ALA A 127 -11.39 3.09 13.65
C ALA A 127 -12.37 2.55 14.70
N GLY A 128 -12.81 3.37 15.65
CA GLY A 128 -13.66 2.93 16.74
C GLY A 128 -12.97 1.88 17.63
N SER A 129 -13.78 1.07 18.29
CA SER A 129 -13.33 -0.02 19.15
C SER A 129 -13.14 -1.33 18.37
N SER A 130 -12.28 -2.21 18.88
CA SER A 130 -11.86 -3.42 18.16
C SER A 130 -12.94 -4.47 17.96
N ASP A 131 -14.04 -4.39 18.70
CA ASP A 131 -15.27 -5.18 18.51
C ASP A 131 -15.98 -4.87 17.19
N LEU A 132 -15.70 -3.72 16.57
CA LEU A 132 -16.22 -3.34 15.26
C LEU A 132 -15.31 -3.78 14.10
N TRP A 133 -14.20 -4.47 14.41
CA TRP A 133 -13.22 -4.90 13.41
C TRP A 133 -13.44 -6.35 13.04
N HIS A 134 -13.45 -6.66 11.75
CA HIS A 134 -13.54 -8.03 11.29
C HIS A 134 -12.34 -8.87 11.79
N GLU A 135 -12.57 -10.09 12.28
CA GLU A 135 -11.60 -10.85 13.09
C GLU A 135 -10.35 -11.37 12.35
N HIS A 136 -10.24 -11.15 11.03
CA HIS A 136 -9.23 -11.82 10.21
C HIS A 136 -7.81 -11.23 10.31
N HIS A 137 -7.62 -10.07 10.94
CA HIS A 137 -6.35 -9.34 10.89
C HIS A 137 -5.98 -8.64 12.19
N THR A 138 -4.68 -8.68 12.50
CA THR A 138 -4.11 -8.01 13.68
C THR A 138 -4.15 -6.49 13.54
N VAL A 139 -4.09 -5.80 14.67
CA VAL A 139 -4.00 -4.32 14.73
C VAL A 139 -2.82 -3.81 13.90
N ASP A 140 -1.65 -4.44 14.04
CA ASP A 140 -0.45 -4.06 13.29
C ASP A 140 -0.60 -4.20 11.78
N TYR A 141 -1.35 -5.21 11.31
CA TYR A 141 -1.61 -5.38 9.89
C TYR A 141 -2.49 -4.25 9.33
N ARG A 142 -3.44 -3.76 10.14
CA ARG A 142 -4.35 -2.65 9.78
C ARG A 142 -3.61 -1.32 9.80
N LEU A 143 -2.78 -1.10 10.83
CA LEU A 143 -1.90 0.06 10.94
C LEU A 143 -0.92 0.15 9.78
N MET A 144 -0.31 -0.97 9.40
CA MET A 144 0.57 -1.07 8.25
C MET A 144 -0.13 -0.61 6.95
N GLY A 145 -1.36 -1.08 6.72
CA GLY A 145 -2.14 -0.68 5.54
C GLY A 145 -2.47 0.81 5.52
N ASP A 146 -2.93 1.37 6.64
CA ASP A 146 -3.21 2.82 6.73
C ASP A 146 -1.94 3.66 6.58
N TRP A 147 -0.83 3.23 7.18
CA TRP A 147 0.46 3.89 7.07
C TRP A 147 0.97 3.97 5.63
N ARG A 148 0.75 2.89 4.85
CA ARG A 148 1.07 2.82 3.41
C ARG A 148 0.19 3.75 2.56
N LEU A 149 -1.03 4.04 2.99
CA LEU A 149 -1.94 4.97 2.32
C LEU A 149 -1.70 6.44 2.70
N GLY A 150 -1.27 6.70 3.93
CA GLY A 150 -1.08 8.03 4.48
C GLY A 150 0.37 8.49 4.42
N PHE A 151 1.17 8.02 5.36
CA PHE A 151 2.50 8.55 5.59
C PHE A 151 3.49 8.23 4.48
N MET A 152 3.54 6.97 4.04
CA MET A 152 4.55 6.51 3.08
C MET A 152 4.68 7.41 1.84
N PRO A 153 3.58 7.73 1.12
CA PRO A 153 3.65 8.65 -0.02
C PRO A 153 4.01 10.09 0.38
N GLU A 154 3.57 10.58 1.55
CA GLU A 154 3.94 11.92 2.05
C GLU A 154 5.44 12.03 2.32
N PHE A 155 6.02 11.02 2.96
CA PHE A 155 7.45 10.94 3.21
C PHE A 155 8.26 10.96 1.92
N VAL A 156 7.89 10.13 0.95
CA VAL A 156 8.59 10.05 -0.33
C VAL A 156 8.48 11.35 -1.12
N ARG A 157 7.32 12.01 -1.09
CA ARG A 157 7.15 13.35 -1.67
C ARG A 157 8.06 14.38 -0.99
N LYS A 158 8.15 14.40 0.34
CA LYS A 158 9.01 15.33 1.09
C LYS A 158 10.50 15.09 0.85
N MET A 159 10.88 13.85 0.55
CA MET A 159 12.23 13.51 0.13
C MET A 159 12.54 14.00 -1.30
N GLY A 160 11.54 14.38 -2.10
CA GLY A 160 11.72 14.92 -3.45
C GLY A 160 11.68 13.85 -4.56
N HIS A 161 11.25 12.63 -4.24
CA HIS A 161 11.09 11.58 -5.24
C HIS A 161 9.79 11.74 -6.02
N ARG A 162 9.82 11.39 -7.30
CA ARG A 162 8.61 11.33 -8.14
C ARG A 162 7.96 9.96 -8.17
N TYR A 163 8.72 8.89 -7.87
CA TYR A 163 8.22 7.52 -7.89
C TYR A 163 8.55 6.79 -6.59
N LEU A 164 7.55 6.06 -6.10
CA LEU A 164 7.66 5.13 -4.99
C LEU A 164 7.54 3.71 -5.54
N LEU A 165 8.40 2.79 -5.10
CA LEU A 165 8.22 1.34 -5.15
C LEU A 165 8.05 0.81 -3.72
N GLN A 166 6.90 0.21 -3.45
CA GLN A 166 6.60 -0.47 -2.19
C GLN A 166 7.08 -1.93 -2.28
N PHE A 167 7.84 -2.36 -1.26
CA PHE A 167 8.24 -3.75 -1.07
C PHE A 167 7.94 -4.25 0.35
N ASP A 168 7.58 -5.53 0.44
CA ASP A 168 7.69 -6.28 1.69
C ASP A 168 9.13 -6.79 1.89
N ASP A 169 9.53 -7.09 3.11
CA ASP A 169 10.87 -7.59 3.44
C ASP A 169 11.21 -8.96 2.82
N ASP A 170 10.20 -9.72 2.42
CA ASP A 170 10.30 -11.00 1.72
C ASP A 170 9.93 -10.90 0.23
N SER A 171 10.18 -9.74 -0.38
CA SER A 171 10.00 -9.46 -1.82
C SER A 171 11.32 -9.52 -2.57
N PHE A 172 11.43 -10.36 -3.60
CA PHE A 172 12.70 -10.64 -4.27
C PHE A 172 12.58 -10.44 -5.78
N ILE A 173 13.40 -9.56 -6.35
CA ILE A 173 13.67 -9.53 -7.80
C ILE A 173 14.80 -10.53 -8.06
N THR A 174 14.53 -11.62 -8.77
CA THR A 174 15.48 -12.75 -8.87
C THR A 174 16.31 -12.75 -10.16
N LYS A 175 16.03 -11.85 -11.11
CA LYS A 175 16.78 -11.69 -12.36
C LYS A 175 16.94 -10.21 -12.73
N PRO A 176 17.95 -9.84 -13.54
CA PRO A 176 18.16 -8.45 -13.96
C PRO A 176 16.92 -7.83 -14.58
N VAL A 177 16.55 -6.63 -14.12
CA VAL A 177 15.40 -5.87 -14.64
C VAL A 177 15.67 -5.35 -16.06
N GLY A 178 16.94 -5.12 -16.40
CA GLY A 178 17.39 -4.79 -17.77
C GLY A 178 17.07 -3.36 -18.24
N LEU A 179 16.22 -2.62 -17.51
CA LEU A 179 15.79 -1.27 -17.86
C LEU A 179 15.73 -0.35 -16.64
N ASN A 180 15.76 0.95 -16.88
CA ASN A 180 15.63 1.97 -15.84
C ASN A 180 14.14 2.26 -15.60
N LEU A 181 13.61 1.88 -14.42
CA LEU A 181 12.18 2.02 -14.13
C LEU A 181 11.72 3.49 -14.08
N VAL A 182 12.58 4.42 -13.64
CA VAL A 182 12.26 5.86 -13.59
C VAL A 182 12.13 6.41 -15.02
N GLN A 183 13.10 6.10 -15.88
CA GLN A 183 13.06 6.53 -17.28
C GLN A 183 11.90 5.89 -18.04
N LEU A 184 11.62 4.61 -17.79
CA LEU A 184 10.47 3.92 -18.38
C LEU A 184 9.16 4.65 -18.07
N PHE A 185 8.94 5.01 -16.80
CA PHE A 185 7.73 5.73 -16.40
C PHE A 185 7.65 7.12 -17.06
N ASP A 186 8.77 7.83 -17.18
CA ASP A 186 8.84 9.14 -17.83
C ASP A 186 8.51 9.08 -19.31
N GLU A 187 9.14 8.14 -20.03
CA GLU A 187 9.01 8.01 -21.47
C GLU A 187 7.64 7.49 -21.90
N LYS A 188 7.06 6.57 -21.11
CA LYS A 188 5.76 5.96 -21.40
C LYS A 188 4.58 6.68 -20.75
N GLY A 189 4.84 7.60 -19.83
CA GLY A 189 3.79 8.28 -19.08
C GLY A 189 3.03 7.36 -18.12
N TYR A 190 3.71 6.34 -17.57
CA TYR A 190 3.10 5.44 -16.60
C TYR A 190 2.87 6.14 -15.27
N LEU A 191 1.73 5.82 -14.64
CA LEU A 191 1.34 6.36 -13.33
C LEU A 191 1.40 5.31 -12.24
N LEU A 192 1.24 4.04 -12.60
CA LEU A 192 1.13 2.93 -11.66
C LEU A 192 1.64 1.64 -12.32
N ALA A 193 2.31 0.81 -11.54
CA ALA A 193 2.68 -0.54 -11.91
C ALA A 193 2.51 -1.49 -10.73
N ALA A 194 2.27 -2.76 -11.04
CA ALA A 194 2.24 -3.81 -10.03
C ALA A 194 2.78 -5.11 -10.62
N LYS A 195 3.23 -6.02 -9.76
CA LYS A 195 3.65 -7.35 -10.23
C LYS A 195 2.50 -8.35 -10.35
N LYS A 196 1.51 -8.26 -9.47
CA LYS A 196 0.45 -9.27 -9.37
C LYS A 196 -0.93 -8.63 -9.15
N ILE A 197 -1.88 -9.10 -9.94
CA ILE A 197 -3.29 -8.73 -9.90
C ILE A 197 -4.08 -9.99 -9.52
N ARG A 198 -5.01 -9.89 -8.59
CA ARG A 198 -5.90 -11.02 -8.24
C ARG A 198 -7.19 -10.52 -7.58
N PRO A 199 -8.25 -11.34 -7.53
CA PRO A 199 -9.37 -11.07 -6.64
C PRO A 199 -8.96 -11.19 -5.16
N ASP A 200 -9.58 -10.38 -4.32
CA ASP A 200 -9.50 -10.45 -2.86
C ASP A 200 -10.72 -11.15 -2.25
N GLN A 201 -10.63 -11.45 -0.95
CA GLN A 201 -11.76 -11.98 -0.18
C GLN A 201 -12.88 -10.94 -0.07
N LEU A 202 -14.13 -11.39 -0.02
CA LEU A 202 -15.28 -10.49 0.05
C LEU A 202 -15.29 -9.68 1.36
N ALA A 203 -15.08 -10.35 2.49
CA ALA A 203 -15.14 -9.76 3.83
C ALA A 203 -14.19 -8.57 4.01
N VAL A 204 -13.05 -8.56 3.32
CA VAL A 204 -12.00 -7.55 3.51
C VAL A 204 -12.14 -6.32 2.62
N THR A 205 -12.96 -6.44 1.57
CA THR A 205 -13.30 -5.37 0.63
C THR A 205 -14.71 -4.81 0.84
N TRP A 206 -15.44 -5.34 1.81
CA TRP A 206 -16.83 -5.02 2.08
C TRP A 206 -17.04 -3.52 2.26
N GLY A 207 -18.02 -2.94 1.57
CA GLY A 207 -18.36 -1.50 1.62
C GLY A 207 -17.48 -0.58 0.76
N LEU A 208 -16.33 -1.04 0.28
CA LEU A 208 -15.43 -0.23 -0.56
C LEU A 208 -16.09 0.20 -1.89
N PRO A 209 -16.80 -0.67 -2.66
CA PRO A 209 -17.43 -0.25 -3.89
C PRO A 209 -18.59 0.74 -3.66
N GLU A 210 -19.29 0.65 -2.53
CA GLU A 210 -20.30 1.65 -2.13
C GLU A 210 -19.67 3.01 -1.85
N LEU A 211 -18.52 3.05 -1.16
CA LEU A 211 -17.77 4.28 -0.95
C LEU A 211 -17.29 4.87 -2.28
N ALA A 212 -16.80 4.02 -3.20
CA ALA A 212 -16.44 4.44 -4.55
C ALA A 212 -17.63 5.05 -5.29
N ARG A 213 -18.81 4.39 -5.25
CA ARG A 213 -20.04 4.92 -5.84
C ARG A 213 -20.40 6.30 -5.29
N TYR A 214 -20.35 6.46 -3.97
CA TYR A 214 -20.56 7.76 -3.32
C TYR A 214 -19.59 8.82 -3.84
N PHE A 215 -18.29 8.50 -3.90
CA PHE A 215 -17.27 9.44 -4.37
C PHE A 215 -17.49 9.85 -5.83
N LEU A 216 -17.69 8.87 -6.72
CA LEU A 216 -17.90 9.12 -8.16
C LEU A 216 -19.10 10.04 -8.40
N THR A 217 -20.20 9.80 -7.68
CA THR A 217 -21.44 10.58 -7.79
C THR A 217 -21.23 12.01 -7.30
N THR A 218 -20.68 12.17 -6.10
CA THR A 218 -20.53 13.49 -5.45
C THR A 218 -19.46 14.37 -6.11
N HIS A 219 -18.42 13.75 -6.67
CA HIS A 219 -17.31 14.45 -7.32
C HIS A 219 -17.41 14.47 -8.84
N LYS A 220 -18.52 13.95 -9.42
CA LYS A 220 -18.78 13.88 -10.86
C LYS A 220 -17.59 13.27 -11.62
N VAL A 221 -17.10 12.14 -11.13
CA VAL A 221 -15.97 11.42 -11.73
C VAL A 221 -16.51 10.28 -12.58
N VAL A 222 -16.10 10.27 -13.85
CA VAL A 222 -16.30 9.12 -14.73
C VAL A 222 -15.06 8.23 -14.57
N PRO A 223 -15.21 6.98 -14.09
CA PRO A 223 -14.06 6.11 -13.91
C PRO A 223 -13.53 5.66 -15.28
N THR A 224 -12.24 5.35 -15.32
CA THR A 224 -11.55 5.03 -16.57
C THR A 224 -11.85 3.62 -17.05
N GLN A 225 -11.81 2.63 -16.14
CA GLN A 225 -12.03 1.21 -16.46
C GLN A 225 -12.77 0.44 -15.34
N LEU A 226 -13.08 1.08 -14.21
CA LEU A 226 -13.71 0.43 -13.04
C LEU A 226 -14.95 -0.40 -13.37
N PHE A 227 -15.78 0.07 -14.30
CA PHE A 227 -17.01 -0.63 -14.65
C PHE A 227 -16.75 -1.96 -15.37
N GLU A 228 -15.58 -2.20 -15.95
CA GLU A 228 -15.19 -3.51 -16.49
C GLU A 228 -15.00 -4.56 -15.38
N PHE A 229 -14.78 -4.11 -14.14
CA PHE A 229 -14.62 -4.94 -12.95
C PHE A 229 -15.93 -5.10 -12.16
N CYS A 230 -17.06 -4.64 -12.71
CA CYS A 230 -18.34 -4.63 -12.03
C CYS A 230 -19.38 -5.40 -12.83
N ASP A 231 -20.31 -6.07 -12.16
CA ASP A 231 -21.49 -6.67 -12.77
C ASP A 231 -22.78 -6.12 -12.12
N PRO A 232 -23.63 -5.36 -12.83
CA PRO A 232 -23.47 -4.96 -14.23
C PRO A 232 -22.33 -3.95 -14.43
N ASN A 233 -21.80 -3.86 -15.66
CA ASN A 233 -20.68 -2.98 -16.03
C ASN A 233 -21.05 -1.49 -16.06
N ASN A 234 -21.54 -0.94 -14.94
CA ASN A 234 -21.89 0.45 -14.73
C ASN A 234 -21.97 0.77 -13.23
N ILE A 235 -22.38 1.99 -12.87
CA ILE A 235 -22.48 2.44 -11.48
C ILE A 235 -23.40 1.56 -10.60
N ASN A 236 -24.35 0.83 -11.18
CA ASN A 236 -25.21 -0.09 -10.45
C ASN A 236 -24.54 -1.42 -10.08
N GLY A 237 -23.36 -1.71 -10.63
CA GLY A 237 -22.47 -2.81 -10.26
C GLY A 237 -21.51 -2.47 -9.12
N LEU A 238 -21.48 -1.21 -8.64
CA LEU A 238 -20.65 -0.82 -7.50
C LEU A 238 -21.37 -1.10 -6.18
N TYR A 239 -21.36 -2.37 -5.80
CA TYR A 239 -21.83 -2.86 -4.51
C TYR A 239 -21.06 -4.12 -4.10
N SER A 240 -21.10 -4.39 -2.80
CA SER A 240 -20.62 -5.61 -2.15
C SER A 240 -21.73 -6.66 -2.24
N THR A 241 -21.43 -7.80 -2.85
CA THR A 241 -22.37 -8.91 -2.93
C THR A 241 -22.54 -9.60 -1.60
N LEU A 242 -23.77 -9.90 -1.19
CA LEU A 242 -24.05 -10.77 -0.05
C LEU A 242 -23.92 -12.23 -0.48
N ASP A 243 -22.71 -12.77 -0.35
CA ASP A 243 -22.41 -14.20 -0.50
C ASP A 243 -22.00 -14.76 0.85
N ALA A 244 -22.94 -15.44 1.51
CA ALA A 244 -22.75 -15.98 2.86
C ALA A 244 -21.63 -17.02 2.95
N GLU A 245 -21.36 -17.76 1.87
CA GLU A 245 -20.28 -18.75 1.84
C GLU A 245 -18.91 -18.05 1.79
N SER A 246 -18.81 -16.95 1.04
CA SER A 246 -17.57 -16.17 0.87
C SER A 246 -17.28 -15.18 2.01
N LEU A 247 -18.27 -14.87 2.84
CA LEU A 247 -18.17 -13.91 3.94
C LEU A 247 -17.51 -14.45 5.21
N GLY A 248 -17.31 -15.77 5.29
CA GLY A 248 -16.73 -16.41 6.46
C GLY A 248 -17.69 -16.44 7.66
N ALA A 249 -17.14 -16.52 8.87
CA ALA A 249 -17.92 -16.51 10.10
C ALA A 249 -18.40 -15.08 10.42
N ILE A 250 -19.60 -14.73 9.97
CA ILE A 250 -20.31 -13.53 10.42
C ILE A 250 -21.28 -13.92 11.54
N PRO A 251 -21.39 -13.14 12.64
CA PRO A 251 -22.42 -13.35 13.65
C PRO A 251 -23.82 -13.42 13.03
N ALA A 252 -24.66 -14.36 13.48
CA ALA A 252 -25.99 -14.58 12.91
C ALA A 252 -26.87 -13.31 12.92
N ALA A 253 -26.71 -12.46 13.94
CA ALA A 253 -27.41 -11.18 14.03
C ALA A 253 -26.99 -10.20 12.92
N ASP A 254 -25.70 -10.11 12.62
CA ASP A 254 -25.20 -9.26 11.54
C ASP A 254 -25.62 -9.80 10.17
N LEU A 255 -25.59 -11.12 9.98
CA LEU A 255 -26.10 -11.73 8.75
C LEU A 255 -27.59 -11.44 8.55
N ALA A 256 -28.41 -11.53 9.60
CA ALA A 256 -29.83 -11.18 9.55
C ALA A 256 -30.02 -9.69 9.20
N ALA A 257 -29.25 -8.80 9.83
CA ALA A 257 -29.29 -7.37 9.51
C ALA A 257 -28.91 -7.10 8.04
N LEU A 258 -27.87 -7.78 7.52
CA LEU A 258 -27.48 -7.66 6.11
C LEU A 258 -28.55 -8.18 5.14
N GLN A 259 -29.30 -9.22 5.53
CA GLN A 259 -30.43 -9.73 4.75
C GLN A 259 -31.59 -8.73 4.72
N GLU A 260 -31.88 -8.05 5.83
CA GLU A 260 -32.91 -7.00 5.90
C GLU A 260 -32.58 -5.79 5.01
N LEU A 261 -31.30 -5.50 4.76
CA LEU A 261 -30.87 -4.45 3.84
C LEU A 261 -31.16 -4.76 2.35
N GLY A 262 -31.60 -5.98 2.03
CA GLY A 262 -31.94 -6.37 0.66
C GLY A 262 -30.75 -6.37 -0.30
N LEU A 263 -29.57 -6.70 0.21
CA LEU A 263 -28.34 -6.74 -0.59
C LEU A 263 -28.43 -7.77 -1.71
N LYS A 264 -27.82 -7.45 -2.85
CA LYS A 264 -27.77 -8.35 -4.00
C LYS A 264 -26.83 -9.53 -3.72
N GLN A 265 -27.27 -10.72 -4.11
CA GLN A 265 -26.52 -11.97 -3.89
C GLN A 265 -25.55 -12.32 -5.03
N ARG A 266 -25.60 -11.61 -6.16
CA ARG A 266 -24.77 -11.84 -7.34
C ARG A 266 -24.33 -10.52 -7.97
N GLY A 267 -23.27 -10.58 -8.77
CA GLY A 267 -22.69 -9.43 -9.48
C GLY A 267 -21.70 -8.63 -8.62
N GLY A 268 -21.83 -7.31 -8.63
CA GLY A 268 -21.02 -6.41 -7.81
C GLY A 268 -19.63 -6.16 -8.37
N TRP A 269 -18.79 -5.49 -7.59
CA TRP A 269 -17.38 -5.36 -7.91
C TRP A 269 -16.66 -6.70 -7.70
N ASN A 270 -15.86 -7.13 -8.68
CA ASN A 270 -15.20 -8.44 -8.66
C ASN A 270 -14.00 -8.53 -7.70
N ARG A 271 -13.73 -7.46 -6.95
CA ARG A 271 -12.68 -7.38 -5.91
C ARG A 271 -11.27 -7.54 -6.46
N THR A 272 -11.05 -7.18 -7.73
CA THR A 272 -9.71 -7.19 -8.33
C THR A 272 -8.82 -6.19 -7.62
N ILE A 273 -7.76 -6.68 -6.97
CA ILE A 273 -6.76 -5.90 -6.24
C ILE A 273 -5.37 -5.99 -6.87
N LEU A 274 -4.51 -5.04 -6.50
CA LEU A 274 -3.07 -5.07 -6.75
C LEU A 274 -2.36 -5.57 -5.49
N HIS A 275 -1.48 -6.56 -5.62
CA HIS A 275 -0.69 -7.07 -4.49
C HIS A 275 0.30 -6.03 -4.00
N GLY A 276 0.18 -5.66 -2.72
CA GLY A 276 0.97 -4.60 -2.09
C GLY A 276 2.46 -4.95 -1.93
N ASN A 277 2.84 -6.22 -2.07
CA ASN A 277 4.24 -6.62 -1.94
C ASN A 277 5.16 -6.11 -3.06
N CYS A 278 4.61 -5.66 -4.19
CA CYS A 278 5.36 -5.04 -5.29
C CYS A 278 4.43 -4.14 -6.12
N VAL A 279 4.37 -2.86 -5.73
CA VAL A 279 3.60 -1.81 -6.41
C VAL A 279 4.47 -0.57 -6.54
N MET A 280 4.50 0.03 -7.73
CA MET A 280 5.17 1.31 -7.97
C MET A 280 4.17 2.34 -8.47
N TYR A 281 4.26 3.58 -8.00
CA TYR A 281 3.39 4.65 -8.50
C TYR A 281 4.07 6.02 -8.53
N SER A 282 3.54 6.86 -9.42
CA SER A 282 3.82 8.29 -9.47
C SER A 282 3.26 8.98 -8.23
N VAL A 283 4.14 9.65 -7.50
CA VAL A 283 3.82 10.46 -6.33
C VAL A 283 2.98 11.67 -6.73
N ASP A 284 3.26 12.28 -7.90
CA ASP A 284 2.47 13.41 -8.39
C ASP A 284 1.03 13.00 -8.72
N TRP A 285 0.83 11.81 -9.30
CA TRP A 285 -0.50 11.23 -9.49
C TRP A 285 -1.20 10.97 -8.16
N TRP A 286 -0.51 10.37 -7.19
CA TRP A 286 -1.04 10.10 -5.84
C TRP A 286 -1.59 11.35 -5.17
N PHE A 287 -0.87 12.47 -5.31
CA PHE A 287 -1.25 13.77 -4.73
C PHE A 287 -2.09 14.65 -5.66
N SER A 288 -2.52 14.14 -6.82
CA SER A 288 -3.51 14.83 -7.63
C SER A 288 -4.82 14.97 -6.86
N GLN A 289 -5.54 16.06 -7.09
CA GLN A 289 -6.65 16.49 -6.24
C GLN A 289 -7.70 15.40 -6.01
N LYS A 290 -8.12 14.69 -7.06
CA LYS A 290 -9.18 13.66 -6.97
C LYS A 290 -8.66 12.36 -6.36
N VAL A 291 -7.47 11.92 -6.74
CA VAL A 291 -6.83 10.71 -6.20
C VAL A 291 -6.61 10.87 -4.69
N HIS A 292 -5.98 11.97 -4.28
CA HIS A 292 -5.69 12.24 -2.88
C HIS A 292 -6.96 12.36 -2.04
N ARG A 293 -8.00 13.04 -2.54
CA ARG A 293 -9.29 13.12 -1.85
C ARG A 293 -9.95 11.75 -1.65
N PHE A 294 -9.87 10.87 -2.64
CA PHE A 294 -10.40 9.51 -2.50
C PHE A 294 -9.64 8.71 -1.43
N VAL A 295 -8.31 8.78 -1.44
CA VAL A 295 -7.47 8.17 -0.38
C VAL A 295 -7.86 8.68 1.00
N GLN A 296 -7.97 9.99 1.18
CA GLN A 296 -8.34 10.56 2.48
C GLN A 296 -9.77 10.18 2.88
N LEU A 297 -10.71 10.07 1.94
CA LEU A 297 -12.05 9.57 2.22
C LEU A 297 -11.99 8.12 2.73
N CYS A 298 -11.27 7.22 2.05
CA CYS A 298 -11.08 5.84 2.49
C CYS A 298 -10.51 5.79 3.93
N ARG A 299 -9.46 6.57 4.21
CA ARG A 299 -8.85 6.61 5.54
C ARG A 299 -9.78 7.20 6.61
N ALA A 300 -10.49 8.28 6.29
CA ALA A 300 -11.39 8.95 7.22
C ALA A 300 -12.60 8.10 7.63
N THR A 301 -12.99 7.11 6.83
CA THR A 301 -14.09 6.19 7.19
C THR A 301 -13.71 5.14 8.23
N GLY A 302 -12.40 4.93 8.50
CA GLY A 302 -11.94 3.84 9.34
C GLY A 302 -11.97 2.45 8.67
N GLY A 303 -12.27 2.35 7.37
CA GLY A 303 -12.42 1.07 6.67
C GLY A 303 -11.16 0.19 6.63
N SER A 304 -9.96 0.76 6.80
CA SER A 304 -8.71 0.00 7.01
C SER A 304 -8.75 -0.83 8.31
N PHE A 305 -9.51 -0.37 9.31
CA PHE A 305 -9.68 -1.04 10.61
C PHE A 305 -10.93 -1.89 10.71
N SER A 306 -12.07 -1.43 10.19
CA SER A 306 -13.28 -2.25 10.19
C SER A 306 -13.10 -3.45 9.26
N TYR A 307 -12.83 -3.22 7.98
CA TYR A 307 -12.86 -4.26 6.95
C TYR A 307 -11.48 -4.74 6.51
N ARG A 308 -10.44 -3.88 6.56
CA ARG A 308 -9.11 -4.04 5.92
C ARG A 308 -9.05 -3.48 4.50
N TRP A 309 -9.64 -2.29 4.31
CA TRP A 309 -9.35 -1.45 3.14
C TRP A 309 -7.93 -0.88 3.20
N ASN A 310 -6.96 -1.79 3.18
CA ASN A 310 -5.55 -1.49 3.14
C ASN A 310 -5.14 -1.04 1.72
N GLU A 311 -3.85 -0.82 1.52
CA GLU A 311 -3.30 -0.29 0.29
C GLU A 311 -3.67 -1.12 -0.94
N GLN A 312 -3.77 -2.45 -0.81
CA GLN A 312 -4.07 -3.34 -1.93
C GLN A 312 -5.41 -3.05 -2.59
N GLY A 313 -6.47 -2.91 -1.78
CA GLY A 313 -7.82 -2.64 -2.26
C GLY A 313 -7.98 -1.18 -2.71
N VAL A 314 -7.46 -0.24 -1.92
CA VAL A 314 -7.60 1.19 -2.21
C VAL A 314 -6.80 1.57 -3.46
N ILE A 315 -5.56 1.11 -3.62
CA ILE A 315 -4.75 1.40 -4.81
C ILE A 315 -5.37 0.77 -6.06
N ALA A 316 -5.94 -0.43 -5.97
CA ALA A 316 -6.65 -1.03 -7.09
C ALA A 316 -7.91 -0.25 -7.49
N MET A 317 -8.64 0.29 -6.52
CA MET A 317 -9.77 1.17 -6.81
C MET A 317 -9.30 2.47 -7.47
N LEU A 318 -8.17 3.05 -7.02
CA LEU A 318 -7.56 4.21 -7.67
C LEU A 318 -7.12 3.92 -9.11
N TRP A 319 -6.50 2.77 -9.34
CA TRP A 319 -6.13 2.28 -10.67
C TRP A 319 -7.34 2.23 -11.60
N GLN A 320 -8.41 1.59 -11.13
CA GLN A 320 -9.62 1.38 -11.91
C GLN A 320 -10.39 2.68 -12.19
N ILE A 321 -10.35 3.64 -11.27
CA ILE A 321 -11.02 4.94 -11.43
C ILE A 321 -10.19 5.91 -12.28
N PHE A 322 -8.89 6.08 -11.98
CA PHE A 322 -8.12 7.24 -12.43
C PHE A 322 -6.98 6.93 -13.42
N VAL A 323 -6.64 5.66 -13.66
CA VAL A 323 -5.51 5.30 -14.52
C VAL A 323 -6.05 4.69 -15.82
N LYS A 324 -5.61 5.22 -16.95
CA LYS A 324 -5.92 4.64 -18.27
C LYS A 324 -5.13 3.36 -18.52
N PRO A 325 -5.64 2.43 -19.34
CA PRO A 325 -4.93 1.19 -19.63
C PRO A 325 -3.47 1.41 -20.07
N GLU A 326 -3.20 2.41 -20.90
CA GLU A 326 -1.86 2.76 -21.38
C GLU A 326 -0.95 3.41 -20.33
N GLN A 327 -1.50 3.83 -19.19
CA GLN A 327 -0.77 4.44 -18.08
C GLN A 327 -0.46 3.46 -16.94
N PHE A 328 -0.88 2.21 -17.07
CA PHE A 328 -0.58 1.12 -16.15
C PHE A 328 0.46 0.18 -16.76
N TYR A 329 1.42 -0.25 -15.95
CA TYR A 329 2.45 -1.22 -16.37
C TYR A 329 2.41 -2.48 -15.50
N LEU A 330 2.27 -3.64 -16.13
CA LEU A 330 2.43 -4.92 -15.44
C LEU A 330 3.91 -5.28 -15.42
N PHE A 331 4.51 -5.43 -14.25
CA PHE A 331 5.94 -5.73 -14.17
C PHE A 331 6.28 -7.11 -14.78
N GLU A 332 7.18 -7.12 -15.74
CA GLU A 332 7.60 -8.33 -16.45
C GLU A 332 8.80 -9.03 -15.78
N PHE A 333 9.62 -8.31 -15.00
CA PHE A 333 10.81 -8.88 -14.35
C PHE A 333 10.48 -10.04 -13.38
N ASP A 334 11.42 -10.97 -13.23
CA ASP A 334 11.27 -12.11 -12.31
C ASP A 334 11.15 -11.66 -10.86
N TYR A 335 10.09 -12.13 -10.21
CA TYR A 335 9.75 -11.74 -8.84
C TYR A 335 9.18 -12.89 -8.03
N LYS A 336 9.59 -12.99 -6.77
CA LYS A 336 9.08 -13.94 -5.78
C LYS A 336 8.72 -13.23 -4.47
N HIS A 337 7.71 -13.76 -3.77
CA HIS A 337 7.23 -13.27 -2.47
C HIS A 337 6.95 -14.45 -1.54
N ARG A 338 7.09 -14.27 -0.23
CA ARG A 338 6.84 -15.28 0.83
C ARG A 338 7.74 -16.51 0.81
N LEU A 339 9.03 -16.33 0.54
CA LEU A 339 10.01 -17.38 0.79
C LEU A 339 10.24 -17.55 2.29
N ALA A 340 10.40 -18.79 2.75
CA ALA A 340 10.58 -19.08 4.16
C ALA A 340 12.00 -18.74 4.63
N LYS A 341 12.99 -18.95 3.75
CA LYS A 341 14.40 -18.72 4.06
C LYS A 341 15.05 -17.81 3.02
N ALA A 342 16.02 -17.02 3.48
CA ALA A 342 16.83 -16.19 2.61
C ALA A 342 17.62 -17.02 1.58
N GLN A 343 18.04 -18.23 1.94
CA GLN A 343 18.76 -19.14 1.03
C GLN A 343 17.92 -19.48 -0.20
N ASP A 344 16.62 -19.73 -0.01
CA ASP A 344 15.69 -20.05 -1.11
C ASP A 344 15.68 -18.92 -2.16
N ALA A 345 15.80 -17.66 -1.73
CA ALA A 345 15.86 -16.51 -2.64
C ALA A 345 17.14 -16.52 -3.48
N TYR A 346 18.28 -16.85 -2.88
CA TYR A 346 19.56 -16.93 -3.59
C TYR A 346 19.61 -18.11 -4.54
N ASP A 347 19.11 -19.27 -4.12
CA ASP A 347 19.05 -20.47 -4.96
C ASP A 347 18.20 -20.22 -6.20
N LEU A 348 17.05 -19.54 -6.05
CA LEU A 348 16.21 -19.11 -7.17
C LEU A 348 16.90 -18.11 -8.09
N ALA A 349 17.67 -17.16 -7.55
CA ALA A 349 18.42 -16.20 -8.35
C ALA A 349 19.56 -16.87 -9.15
N ALA A 350 20.21 -17.89 -8.57
CA ALA A 350 21.29 -18.65 -9.18
C ALA A 350 20.81 -19.70 -10.21
N ALA A 351 19.57 -20.18 -10.11
CA ALA A 351 19.03 -21.15 -11.05
C ALA A 351 19.07 -20.62 -12.50
N PRO A 352 19.48 -21.42 -13.50
CA PRO A 352 19.46 -20.98 -14.89
C PRO A 352 18.05 -20.58 -15.29
N SER A 353 17.93 -19.54 -16.12
CA SER A 353 16.65 -19.15 -16.71
C SER A 353 16.16 -20.34 -17.52
N VAL A 354 15.09 -21.00 -17.07
CA VAL A 354 14.41 -21.98 -17.91
C VAL A 354 13.75 -21.16 -19.00
N THR A 355 14.32 -21.21 -20.21
CA THR A 355 13.59 -20.78 -21.40
C THR A 355 12.38 -21.70 -21.50
N GLU A 356 11.21 -21.21 -21.11
CA GLU A 356 9.95 -21.81 -21.54
C GLU A 356 9.95 -21.67 -23.07
N GLU A 357 10.06 -22.80 -23.77
CA GLU A 357 9.93 -22.91 -25.24
C GLU A 357 8.52 -22.51 -25.71
#